data_AF-A0AAQ0INE8-F1
#
_entry.id   AF-A0AAQ0INE8-F1
#
_cell.length_a   1.000
_cell.length_b   1.000
_cell.length_c   1.000
_cell.angle_alpha   90.00
_cell.angle_beta   90.00
_cell.angle_gamma   90.00
#
_symmetry.space_group_name_H-M   'P 1'
#
loop_
_entity.id
_entity.type
_entity.pdbx_description
1 polymer ?
#
loop_
_entity_poly.entity_id
_entity_poly.type
_entity_poly.pdbx_seq_one_letter_code
_entity_poly.pdbx_strand_id
1 'polypeptide(L)'
;MFGFIANKAKALTEVVTEKVSSASDAVASAKGAVLESVGEGATAAVSRVEKHWPAVEKVLVDGLLTVTHDRLKDDEFFLLAVEKAFELLPAPVRLVLPRSSIIKHSLTHRDSIVEKIAAQRAVRSLSSEPKLIETDV
;
A
#
# COMPACT_ATOMS: atom_id res chain seq x y z
N MET A 1 -36.80 11.02 4.98
CA MET A 1 -36.45 12.43 4.70
C MET A 1 -35.13 12.51 3.92
N PHE A 2 -35.14 12.19 2.62
CA PHE A 2 -33.94 12.27 1.74
C PHE A 2 -34.06 13.34 0.63
N GLY A 3 -35.01 14.28 0.75
CA GLY A 3 -35.32 15.29 -0.28
C GLY A 3 -34.35 16.49 -0.36
N PHE A 4 -33.36 16.58 0.53
CA PHE A 4 -32.45 17.74 0.58
C PHE A 4 -31.28 17.65 -0.41
N ILE A 5 -30.86 16.45 -0.81
CA ILE A 5 -29.72 16.28 -1.73
C ILE A 5 -30.15 16.52 -3.19
N ALA A 6 -31.35 16.07 -3.57
CA ALA A 6 -31.87 16.24 -4.92
C ALA A 6 -32.07 17.71 -5.32
N ASN A 7 -32.55 18.55 -4.39
CA ASN A 7 -32.73 19.98 -4.65
C ASN A 7 -31.40 20.75 -4.74
N LYS A 8 -30.35 20.31 -4.02
CA LYS A 8 -29.04 20.97 -4.06
C LYS A 8 -28.28 20.70 -5.37
N ALA A 9 -28.41 19.49 -5.92
CA ALA A 9 -27.81 19.16 -7.20
C ALA A 9 -28.43 19.98 -8.34
N LYS A 10 -29.76 20.16 -8.34
CA LYS A 10 -30.46 20.92 -9.40
C LYS A 10 -30.09 22.40 -9.41
N ALA A 11 -29.95 23.02 -8.22
CA ALA A 11 -29.53 24.42 -8.11
C ALA A 11 -28.07 24.67 -8.58
N LEU A 12 -27.19 23.66 -8.43
CA LEU A 12 -25.81 23.75 -8.93
C LEU A 12 -25.74 23.62 -10.46
N THR A 13 -26.57 22.78 -11.07
CA THR A 13 -26.56 22.59 -12.53
C THR A 13 -27.17 23.78 -13.29
N GLU A 14 -28.18 24.44 -12.73
CA GLU A 14 -28.82 25.61 -13.35
C GLU A 14 -27.90 26.84 -13.31
N VAL A 15 -27.19 27.08 -12.19
CA VAL A 15 -26.16 28.14 -12.09
C VAL A 15 -24.96 27.87 -13.00
N VAL A 16 -24.65 26.60 -13.28
CA VAL A 16 -23.56 26.23 -14.20
C VAL A 16 -23.93 26.51 -15.65
N THR A 17 -25.20 26.45 -16.05
CA THR A 17 -25.56 26.54 -17.48
C THR A 17 -25.58 27.98 -18.01
N GLU A 18 -25.85 28.98 -17.16
CA GLU A 18 -25.84 30.40 -17.59
C GLU A 18 -24.47 31.09 -17.50
N LYS A 19 -23.47 30.48 -16.83
CA LYS A 19 -22.13 31.09 -16.61
C LYS A 19 -20.98 30.43 -17.39
N VAL A 20 -21.27 29.51 -18.30
CA VAL A 20 -20.26 28.76 -19.08
C VAL A 20 -19.52 29.60 -20.12
N SER A 21 -19.97 30.83 -20.42
CA SER A 21 -19.25 31.72 -21.34
C SER A 21 -18.00 32.39 -20.75
N SER A 22 -17.78 32.32 -19.42
CA SER A 22 -16.69 33.07 -18.77
C SER A 22 -15.98 32.34 -17.62
N ALA A 23 -16.11 31.01 -17.52
CA ALA A 23 -15.58 30.24 -16.39
C ALA A 23 -14.69 29.05 -16.77
N SER A 24 -14.04 29.10 -17.95
CA SER A 24 -12.98 28.16 -18.35
C SER A 24 -11.88 28.05 -17.27
N ASP A 25 -11.49 29.19 -16.69
CA ASP A 25 -10.40 29.25 -15.70
C ASP A 25 -10.81 28.73 -14.30
N ALA A 26 -12.09 28.81 -13.93
CA ALA A 26 -12.57 28.36 -12.62
C ALA A 26 -12.67 26.83 -12.52
N VAL A 27 -12.99 26.14 -13.63
CA VAL A 27 -13.03 24.67 -13.69
C VAL A 27 -11.62 24.07 -13.70
N ALA A 28 -10.65 24.74 -14.33
CA ALA A 28 -9.24 24.36 -14.26
C ALA A 28 -8.68 24.55 -12.85
N SER A 29 -9.01 25.67 -12.18
CA SER A 29 -8.59 25.95 -10.81
C SER A 29 -9.21 25.00 -9.77
N ALA A 30 -10.50 24.63 -9.92
CA ALA A 30 -11.12 23.63 -9.05
C ALA A 30 -10.57 22.22 -9.26
N LYS A 31 -10.20 21.84 -10.50
CA LYS A 31 -9.44 20.60 -10.75
C LYS A 31 -8.04 20.67 -10.14
N GLY A 32 -7.36 21.82 -10.27
CA GLY A 32 -6.03 22.06 -9.72
C GLY A 32 -6.00 21.95 -8.19
N ALA A 33 -6.93 22.58 -7.48
CA ALA A 33 -7.00 22.53 -6.01
C ALA A 33 -7.38 21.14 -5.47
N VAL A 34 -8.23 20.38 -6.18
CA VAL A 34 -8.51 18.99 -5.82
C VAL A 34 -7.31 18.08 -6.11
N LEU A 35 -6.55 18.34 -7.19
CA LEU A 35 -5.30 17.63 -7.49
C LEU A 35 -4.19 17.98 -6.49
N GLU A 36 -4.06 19.23 -6.07
CA GLU A 36 -3.07 19.67 -5.07
C GLU A 36 -3.39 19.11 -3.68
N SER A 37 -4.65 19.19 -3.22
CA SER A 37 -5.02 18.62 -1.91
C SER A 37 -4.87 17.10 -1.85
N VAL A 38 -5.09 16.40 -2.97
CA VAL A 38 -4.77 14.97 -3.11
C VAL A 38 -3.25 14.75 -3.17
N GLY A 39 -2.50 15.64 -3.84
CA GLY A 39 -1.04 15.61 -3.91
C GLY A 39 -0.37 15.76 -2.55
N GLU A 40 -0.86 16.70 -1.73
CA GLU A 40 -0.34 16.98 -0.39
C GLU A 40 -0.73 15.89 0.61
N GLY A 41 -1.94 15.33 0.49
CA GLY A 41 -2.34 14.13 1.21
C GLY A 41 -1.50 12.89 0.81
N ALA A 42 -1.19 12.75 -0.47
CA ALA A 42 -0.38 11.66 -1.01
C ALA A 42 1.09 11.76 -0.56
N THR A 43 1.68 12.95 -0.58
CA THR A 43 3.05 13.17 -0.10
C THR A 43 3.15 12.90 1.40
N ALA A 44 2.19 13.37 2.20
CA ALA A 44 2.13 13.07 3.63
C ALA A 44 1.89 11.57 3.92
N ALA A 45 1.19 10.85 3.06
CA ALA A 45 1.02 9.40 3.16
C ALA A 45 2.31 8.66 2.83
N VAL A 46 3.02 9.06 1.78
CA VAL A 46 4.34 8.50 1.41
C VAL A 46 5.36 8.73 2.52
N SER A 47 5.46 9.95 3.07
CA SER A 47 6.38 10.24 4.17
C SER A 47 6.07 9.42 5.44
N ARG A 48 4.79 9.13 5.70
CA ARG A 48 4.38 8.26 6.80
C ARG A 48 4.74 6.79 6.55
N VAL A 49 4.54 6.29 5.33
CA VAL A 49 4.96 4.94 4.95
C VAL A 49 6.46 4.80 5.11
N GLU A 50 7.26 5.74 4.58
CA GLU A 50 8.73 5.72 4.69
C GLU A 50 9.20 5.68 6.14
N LYS A 51 8.61 6.50 7.03
CA LYS A 51 8.95 6.52 8.46
C LYS A 51 8.77 5.16 9.14
N HIS A 52 7.75 4.40 8.71
CA HIS A 52 7.40 3.11 9.30
C HIS A 52 7.83 1.92 8.43
N TRP A 53 8.48 2.19 7.29
CA TRP A 53 8.82 1.19 6.30
C TRP A 53 9.65 0.04 6.85
N PRO A 54 10.70 0.25 7.68
CA PRO A 54 11.49 -0.86 8.20
C PRO A 54 10.66 -1.88 9.01
N ALA A 55 9.63 -1.42 9.73
CA ALA A 55 8.75 -2.30 10.48
C ALA A 55 7.76 -3.04 9.57
N VAL A 56 7.23 -2.35 8.56
CA VAL A 56 6.32 -2.95 7.56
C VAL A 56 7.07 -3.99 6.73
N GLU A 57 8.24 -3.62 6.22
CA GLU A 57 9.11 -4.47 5.41
C GLU A 57 9.48 -5.76 6.15
N LYS A 58 9.84 -5.68 7.44
CA LYS A 58 10.13 -6.86 8.24
C LYS A 58 8.94 -7.84 8.27
N VAL A 59 7.73 -7.35 8.51
CA VAL A 59 6.52 -8.19 8.54
C VAL A 59 6.21 -8.75 7.15
N LEU A 60 6.42 -7.99 6.09
CA LEU A 60 6.27 -8.48 4.72
C LEU A 60 7.26 -9.60 4.42
N VAL A 61 8.55 -9.39 4.71
CA VAL A 61 9.59 -10.39 4.50
C VAL A 61 9.25 -11.67 5.28
N ASP A 62 8.94 -11.56 6.58
CA ASP A 62 8.58 -12.69 7.43
C ASP A 62 7.32 -13.42 6.96
N GLY A 63 6.29 -12.68 6.56
CA GLY A 63 5.00 -13.22 6.09
C GLY A 63 5.08 -13.90 4.72
N LEU A 64 6.06 -13.53 3.91
CA LEU A 64 6.26 -14.07 2.56
C LEU A 64 7.30 -15.20 2.49
N LEU A 65 7.85 -15.64 3.64
CA LEU A 65 8.86 -16.70 3.68
C LEU A 65 8.38 -18.04 3.12
N THR A 66 7.07 -18.30 3.10
CA THR A 66 6.49 -19.53 2.57
C THR A 66 6.19 -19.48 1.06
N VAL A 67 6.25 -18.28 0.45
CA VAL A 67 5.92 -18.09 -0.98
C VAL A 67 7.10 -18.45 -1.87
N THR A 68 6.93 -19.26 -2.91
CA THR A 68 8.07 -19.62 -3.77
C THR A 68 8.70 -18.41 -4.46
N HIS A 69 10.02 -18.43 -4.66
CA HIS A 69 10.77 -17.29 -5.19
C HIS A 69 10.29 -16.85 -6.58
N ASP A 70 9.94 -17.79 -7.45
CA ASP A 70 9.43 -17.48 -8.80
C ASP A 70 8.08 -16.78 -8.78
N ARG A 71 7.22 -17.11 -7.80
CA ARG A 71 5.92 -16.44 -7.64
C ARG A 71 6.06 -15.01 -7.14
N LEU A 72 7.14 -14.66 -6.44
CA LEU A 72 7.40 -13.29 -5.97
C LEU A 72 7.90 -12.36 -7.09
N LYS A 73 8.32 -12.90 -8.23
CA LYS A 73 8.70 -12.11 -9.42
C LYS A 73 7.49 -11.68 -10.27
N ASP A 74 6.36 -12.35 -10.08
CA ASP A 74 5.10 -12.04 -10.73
C ASP A 74 4.37 -10.94 -9.94
N ASP A 75 4.18 -9.79 -10.56
CA ASP A 75 3.64 -8.60 -9.89
C ASP A 75 2.23 -8.82 -9.34
N GLU A 76 1.36 -9.52 -10.09
CA GLU A 76 -0.01 -9.77 -9.65
C GLU A 76 -0.04 -10.65 -8.41
N PHE A 77 0.78 -11.71 -8.43
CA PHE A 77 0.90 -12.61 -7.29
C PHE A 77 1.59 -11.94 -6.10
N PHE A 78 2.63 -11.15 -6.34
CA PHE A 78 3.34 -10.40 -5.31
C PHE A 78 2.39 -9.45 -4.58
N LEU A 79 1.59 -8.67 -5.31
CA LEU A 79 0.62 -7.75 -4.72
C LEU A 79 -0.44 -8.49 -3.89
N LEU A 80 -0.96 -9.62 -4.38
CA LEU A 80 -1.88 -10.47 -3.62
C LEU A 80 -1.23 -11.00 -2.33
N ALA A 81 0.02 -11.43 -2.41
CA ALA A 81 0.74 -11.94 -1.25
C ALA A 81 1.02 -10.85 -0.22
N VAL A 82 1.40 -9.65 -0.68
CA VAL A 82 1.56 -8.45 0.16
C VAL A 82 0.24 -8.08 0.83
N GLU A 83 -0.88 -8.14 0.12
CA GLU A 83 -2.20 -7.90 0.71
C GLU A 83 -2.52 -8.84 1.87
N LYS A 84 -2.12 -10.12 1.75
CA LYS A 84 -2.27 -11.07 2.85
C LYS A 84 -1.29 -10.80 3.98
N ALA A 85 -0.04 -10.47 3.66
CA ALA A 85 0.97 -10.12 4.66
C ALA A 85 0.64 -8.80 5.39
N PHE A 86 -0.08 -7.87 4.76
CA PHE A 86 -0.59 -6.65 5.39
C PHE A 86 -1.51 -6.97 6.57
N GLU A 87 -2.30 -8.04 6.52
CA GLU A 87 -3.16 -8.45 7.63
C GLU A 87 -2.37 -8.90 8.86
N LEU A 88 -1.12 -9.34 8.67
CA LEU A 88 -0.21 -9.73 9.75
C LEU A 88 0.38 -8.51 10.47
N LEU A 89 0.24 -7.30 9.93
CA LEU A 89 0.70 -6.09 10.61
C LEU A 89 -0.10 -5.84 11.89
N PRO A 90 0.55 -5.31 12.94
CA PRO A 90 -0.13 -4.87 14.15
C PRO A 90 -1.27 -3.90 13.83
N ALA A 91 -2.41 -4.03 14.52
CA ALA A 91 -3.60 -3.20 14.27
C ALA A 91 -3.32 -1.68 14.26
N PRO A 92 -2.47 -1.12 15.16
CA PRO A 92 -2.15 0.31 15.11
C PRO A 92 -1.51 0.74 13.78
N VAL A 93 -0.65 -0.09 13.20
CA VAL A 93 0.03 0.21 11.92
C VAL A 93 -0.99 0.24 10.78
N ARG A 94 -1.93 -0.71 10.77
CA ARG A 94 -3.00 -0.78 9.77
C ARG A 94 -4.00 0.39 9.83
N LEU A 95 -4.16 1.00 11.00
CA LEU A 95 -5.02 2.18 11.18
C LEU A 95 -4.35 3.48 10.71
N VAL A 96 -3.03 3.57 10.87
CA VAL A 96 -2.26 4.79 10.55
C VAL A 96 -1.84 4.83 9.09
N LEU A 97 -1.53 3.67 8.50
CA LEU A 97 -1.02 3.58 7.13
C LEU A 97 -2.11 3.09 6.16
N PRO A 98 -2.43 3.84 5.10
CA PRO A 98 -3.35 3.38 4.08
C PRO A 98 -2.85 2.10 3.40
N ARG A 99 -3.72 1.09 3.30
CA ARG A 99 -3.41 -0.20 2.65
C ARG A 99 -2.84 -0.02 1.24
N SER A 100 -3.48 0.83 0.44
CA SER A 100 -3.08 1.12 -0.95
C SER A 100 -1.69 1.73 -1.05
N SER A 101 -1.28 2.55 -0.08
CA SER A 101 0.06 3.15 -0.04
C SER A 101 1.13 2.10 0.23
N ILE A 102 0.89 1.18 1.19
CA ILE A 102 1.83 0.09 1.48
C ILE A 102 1.96 -0.85 0.29
N ILE A 103 0.85 -1.24 -0.35
CA ILE A 103 0.88 -2.13 -1.52
C ILE A 103 1.69 -1.49 -2.66
N LYS A 104 1.42 -0.23 -2.99
CA LYS A 104 2.18 0.49 -4.04
C LYS A 104 3.66 0.62 -3.70
N HIS A 105 3.98 0.96 -2.46
CA HIS A 105 5.35 1.13 -1.98
C HIS A 105 6.12 -0.20 -1.91
N SER A 106 5.43 -1.29 -1.61
CA SER A 106 6.03 -2.63 -1.63
C SER A 106 6.42 -3.07 -3.04
N LEU A 107 5.66 -2.68 -4.07
CA LEU A 107 5.97 -3.00 -5.45
C LEU A 107 7.25 -2.27 -5.91
N THR A 108 7.45 -1.02 -5.47
CA THR A 108 8.67 -0.27 -5.78
C THR A 108 9.91 -0.84 -5.10
N HIS A 109 9.74 -1.57 -3.98
CA HIS A 109 10.81 -2.22 -3.22
C HIS A 109 10.84 -3.74 -3.37
N ARG A 110 10.13 -4.29 -4.36
CA ARG A 110 9.96 -5.74 -4.55
C ARG A 110 11.31 -6.45 -4.56
N ASP A 111 12.27 -5.95 -5.32
CA ASP A 111 13.57 -6.60 -5.49
C ASP A 111 14.32 -6.68 -4.15
N SER A 112 14.27 -5.63 -3.32
CA SER A 112 14.85 -5.62 -1.98
C SER A 112 14.17 -6.61 -1.04
N ILE A 113 12.83 -6.68 -1.08
CA ILE A 113 12.04 -7.63 -0.27
C ILE A 113 12.39 -9.07 -0.67
N VAL A 114 12.45 -9.36 -1.97
CA VAL A 114 12.77 -10.68 -2.51
C VAL A 114 14.18 -11.12 -2.15
N GLU A 115 15.15 -10.21 -2.20
CA GLU A 115 16.52 -10.46 -1.76
C GLU A 115 16.59 -10.81 -0.27
N LYS A 116 15.90 -10.02 0.58
CA LYS A 116 15.84 -10.27 2.04
C LYS A 116 15.18 -11.61 2.36
N ILE A 117 14.12 -11.98 1.65
CA ILE A 117 13.47 -13.29 1.77
C ILE A 117 14.45 -14.42 1.43
N ALA A 118 15.20 -14.28 0.33
CA ALA A 118 16.19 -15.29 -0.07
C ALA A 118 17.31 -15.44 0.97
N ALA A 119 17.84 -14.31 1.48
CA ALA A 119 18.85 -14.31 2.53
C ALA A 119 18.34 -14.99 3.81
N GLN A 120 17.12 -14.67 4.26
CA GLN A 120 16.55 -15.25 5.47
C GLN A 120 16.26 -16.75 5.32
N ARG A 121 15.89 -17.21 4.12
CA ARG A 121 15.76 -18.65 3.82
C ARG A 121 17.10 -19.36 3.92
N ALA A 122 18.16 -18.78 3.36
CA ALA A 122 19.51 -19.34 3.44
C ALA A 122 19.98 -19.48 4.91
N VAL A 123 19.70 -18.47 5.74
CA VAL A 123 19.97 -18.54 7.19
C VAL A 123 19.18 -19.66 7.87
N ARG A 124 17.90 -19.84 7.54
CA ARG A 124 17.06 -20.92 8.09
C ARG A 124 17.52 -22.31 7.65
N SER A 125 18.00 -22.47 6.42
CA SER A 125 18.56 -23.76 5.96
C SER A 125 19.86 -24.12 6.68
N LEU A 126 20.68 -23.12 7.03
CA LEU A 126 21.92 -23.34 7.78
C LEU A 126 21.66 -23.68 9.25
N SER A 127 20.61 -23.13 9.86
CA SER A 127 20.25 -23.40 11.25
C SER A 127 19.37 -24.63 11.48
N SER A 128 18.97 -25.32 10.41
CA SER A 128 18.16 -26.55 10.46
C SER A 128 18.97 -27.83 10.26
N GLU A 129 20.29 -27.79 10.42
CA GLU A 129 21.07 -29.02 10.56
C GLU A 129 20.48 -29.87 11.70
N PRO A 130 20.08 -31.12 11.44
CA PRO A 130 19.56 -31.99 12.48
C PRO A 130 20.72 -32.27 13.45
N LYS A 131 20.55 -31.86 14.70
CA LYS A 131 21.39 -32.35 15.80
C LYS A 131 21.16 -33.86 15.87
N LEU A 132 22.01 -34.62 15.18
CA LEU A 132 22.04 -36.07 15.27
C LEU A 132 22.18 -36.40 16.75
N ILE A 133 21.13 -37.00 17.31
CA ILE A 133 21.18 -37.55 18.64
C ILE A 133 22.16 -38.71 18.54
N GLU A 134 23.42 -38.48 18.89
CA GLU A 134 24.36 -39.54 19.21
C GLU A 134 23.73 -40.32 20.37
N THR A 135 23.08 -41.43 20.03
CA THR A 135 22.69 -42.44 21.00
C THR A 135 23.94 -43.27 21.23
N ASP A 136 24.67 -42.89 22.28
CA ASP A 136 25.75 -43.69 22.85
C ASP A 136 25.11 -44.98 23.37
N VAL A 137 25.57 -46.14 22.86
CA VAL A 137 25.13 -47.49 23.24
C VAL A 137 26.25 -48.17 24.01
#